data_AF-A0A7V3IZA1-F1
#
_entry.id   AF-A0A7V3IZA1-F1
#
_cell.length_a   1.000
_cell.length_b   1.000
_cell.length_c   1.000
_cell.angle_alpha   90.00
_cell.angle_beta   90.00
_cell.angle_gamma   90.00
#
_symmetry.space_group_name_H-M   'P 1'
#
loop_
_entity.id
_entity.type
_entity.pdbx_description
1 polymer ?
#
loop_
_entity_poly.entity_id
_entity_poly.type
_entity_poly.pdbx_seq_one_letter_code
_entity_poly.pdbx_strand_id
1 'polypeptide(L)'
;MDDYEGAVEIERAWREGLTPDPLLTVSEWSDRHRMLSSKASAEPGRWRTSRTPYLKDIMDCLSPTSPVERVVFMKAAQLGATEMGSNWIGYVIHHAPGPMMAVWPTVEMAKRNSKQRIDPLIEESPALAELIAPARSRDSGNTILAKEFRGGVLVMTGANSAVGLRSMPVRYLFLDEVDGYPLDVEGEGDAISLAEARTR
;
A
#
# COMPACT_ATOMS: atom_id res chain seq x y z
N MET A 1 13.01 40.46 -8.19
CA MET A 1 12.56 39.12 -8.63
C MET A 1 11.07 39.23 -8.65
N ASP A 2 10.46 39.17 -9.82
CA ASP A 2 9.09 39.64 -10.04
C ASP A 2 8.08 38.83 -9.23
N ASP A 3 7.31 39.54 -8.41
CA ASP A 3 6.30 39.01 -7.51
C ASP A 3 5.00 38.80 -8.32
N TYR A 4 4.99 37.78 -9.17
CA TYR A 4 3.79 37.38 -9.90
C TYR A 4 2.99 36.35 -9.10
N GLU A 5 1.67 36.39 -9.24
CA GLU A 5 0.77 35.44 -8.57
C GLU A 5 1.14 34.00 -8.95
N GLY A 6 1.45 33.16 -7.95
CA GLY A 6 1.92 31.79 -8.15
C GLY A 6 3.43 31.57 -8.07
N ALA A 7 4.25 32.62 -7.89
CA ALA A 7 5.71 32.50 -7.83
C ALA A 7 6.19 31.60 -6.67
N VAL A 8 5.55 31.67 -5.51
CA VAL A 8 5.88 30.86 -4.32
C VAL A 8 5.57 29.39 -4.57
N GLU A 9 4.45 29.10 -5.20
CA GLU A 9 3.99 27.75 -5.53
C GLU A 9 4.92 27.09 -6.55
N ILE A 10 5.35 27.85 -7.56
CA ILE A 10 6.33 27.40 -8.56
C ILE A 10 7.69 27.15 -7.90
N GLU A 11 8.16 28.07 -7.05
CA GLU A 11 9.43 27.89 -6.34
C GLU A 11 9.40 26.66 -5.43
N ARG A 12 8.30 26.45 -4.69
CA ARG A 12 8.10 25.27 -3.85
C ARG A 12 8.14 24.00 -4.68
N ALA A 13 7.37 23.93 -5.78
CA ALA A 13 7.34 22.77 -6.66
C ALA A 13 8.72 22.47 -7.29
N TRP A 14 9.48 23.51 -7.63
CA TRP A 14 10.85 23.38 -8.13
C TRP A 14 11.80 22.82 -7.07
N ARG A 15 11.76 23.35 -5.84
CA ARG A 15 12.60 22.87 -4.73
C ARG A 15 12.27 21.44 -4.34
N GLU A 16 10.98 21.10 -4.32
CA GLU A 16 10.51 19.72 -4.13
C GLU A 16 11.07 18.80 -5.22
N GLY A 17 10.97 19.18 -6.49
CA GLY A 17 11.46 18.38 -7.62
C GLY A 17 13.00 18.24 -7.68
N LEU A 18 13.74 19.18 -7.11
CA LEU A 18 15.22 19.15 -7.06
C LEU A 18 15.78 18.38 -5.87
N THR A 19 14.97 18.13 -4.85
CA THR A 19 15.41 17.40 -3.65
C THR A 19 15.32 15.90 -3.92
N PRO A 20 16.44 15.15 -3.91
CA PRO A 20 16.38 13.70 -4.11
C PRO A 20 15.56 13.06 -2.99
N ASP A 21 14.67 12.14 -3.36
CA ASP A 21 13.96 11.35 -2.37
C ASP A 21 14.96 10.59 -1.50
N PRO A 22 14.79 10.56 -0.17
CA PRO A 22 15.69 9.82 0.69
C PRO A 22 15.59 8.33 0.36
N LEU A 23 16.75 7.69 0.25
CA LEU A 23 16.86 6.24 0.05
C LEU A 23 16.47 5.51 1.34
N LEU A 24 15.17 5.34 1.56
CA LEU A 24 14.63 4.57 2.67
C LEU A 24 14.21 3.19 2.18
N THR A 25 14.53 2.16 2.95
CA THR A 25 13.87 0.86 2.85
C THR A 25 12.46 0.93 3.43
N VAL A 26 11.62 -0.07 3.13
CA VAL A 26 10.26 -0.16 3.70
C VAL A 26 10.28 -0.18 5.22
N SER A 27 11.23 -0.88 5.86
CA SER A 27 11.31 -0.91 7.32
C SER A 27 11.68 0.44 7.93
N GLU A 28 12.66 1.15 7.36
CA GLU A 28 13.10 2.46 7.82
C GLU A 28 12.03 3.53 7.64
N TRP A 29 11.32 3.48 6.51
CA TRP A 29 10.16 4.32 6.27
C TRP A 29 9.08 4.08 7.32
N SER A 30 8.80 2.81 7.63
CA SER A 30 7.79 2.44 8.62
C SER A 30 8.14 3.00 9.99
N ASP A 31 9.39 2.83 10.44
CA ASP A 31 9.85 3.40 11.71
C ASP A 31 9.79 4.94 11.74
N ARG A 32 9.92 5.60 10.58
CA ARG A 32 9.89 7.06 10.47
C ARG A 32 8.49 7.65 10.32
N HIS A 33 7.56 6.97 9.65
CA HIS A 33 6.30 7.57 9.20
C HIS A 33 5.04 6.80 9.62
N ARG A 34 5.13 5.48 9.82
CA ARG A 34 3.94 4.67 10.09
C ARG A 34 3.42 4.92 11.51
N MET A 35 2.14 5.27 11.58
CA MET A 35 1.36 5.30 12.82
C MET A 35 0.37 4.13 12.86
N LEU A 36 0.25 3.52 14.03
CA LEU A 36 -0.67 2.43 14.34
C LEU A 36 -1.87 2.96 15.12
N SER A 37 -3.06 2.67 14.60
CA SER A 37 -4.32 3.04 15.20
C SER A 37 -4.67 2.20 16.41
N SER A 38 -5.33 2.83 17.38
CA SER A 38 -6.02 2.12 18.47
C SER A 38 -7.19 1.26 17.99
N LYS A 39 -7.67 1.46 16.75
CA LYS A 39 -8.69 0.61 16.13
C LYS A 39 -8.15 -0.75 15.72
N ALA A 40 -6.86 -0.83 15.35
CA ALA A 40 -6.28 -2.01 14.71
C ALA A 40 -5.10 -2.62 15.48
N SER A 41 -4.49 -1.87 16.41
CA SER A 41 -3.31 -2.26 17.18
C SER A 41 -3.57 -2.20 18.68
N ALA A 42 -3.09 -3.22 19.39
CA ALA A 42 -3.03 -3.24 20.86
C ALA A 42 -1.96 -2.29 21.43
N GLU A 43 -0.97 -1.92 20.62
CA GLU A 43 0.06 -0.92 20.93
C GLU A 43 -0.06 0.23 19.92
N PRO A 44 -0.91 1.24 20.17
CA PRO A 44 -1.07 2.39 19.29
C PRO A 44 0.20 3.26 19.29
N GLY A 45 0.34 4.07 18.24
CA GLY A 45 1.44 4.99 18.07
C GLY A 45 2.41 4.55 16.97
N ARG A 46 3.62 5.09 17.01
CA ARG A 46 4.60 4.87 15.94
C ARG A 46 4.99 3.39 15.83
N TRP A 47 4.98 2.86 14.60
CA TRP A 47 5.51 1.53 14.30
C TRP A 47 6.97 1.43 14.75
N ARG A 48 7.32 0.25 15.27
CA ARG A 48 8.69 -0.06 15.66
C ARG A 48 9.04 -1.45 15.12
N THR A 49 9.86 -1.50 14.08
CA THR A 49 10.37 -2.75 13.49
C THR A 49 11.10 -3.60 14.54
N SER A 50 11.67 -2.98 15.57
CA SER A 50 12.27 -3.69 16.71
C SER A 50 11.28 -4.56 17.51
N ARG A 51 9.97 -4.33 17.40
CA ARG A 51 8.94 -5.20 18.01
C ARG A 51 8.66 -6.46 17.18
N THR A 52 8.97 -6.42 15.88
CA THR A 52 8.77 -7.50 14.92
C THR A 52 10.02 -7.68 14.06
N PRO A 53 11.20 -7.94 14.66
CA PRO A 53 12.48 -7.91 13.96
C PRO A 53 12.56 -8.91 12.80
N TYR A 54 11.81 -10.02 12.90
CA TYR A 54 11.70 -11.05 11.87
C TYR A 54 11.00 -10.56 10.58
N LEU A 55 10.31 -9.42 10.60
CA LEU A 55 9.70 -8.82 9.39
C LEU A 55 10.66 -7.85 8.68
N LYS A 56 11.78 -7.46 9.31
CA LYS A 56 12.68 -6.43 8.77
C LYS A 56 13.20 -6.80 7.37
N ASP A 57 13.86 -7.95 7.27
CA ASP A 57 14.49 -8.38 6.02
C ASP A 57 13.45 -8.62 4.92
N ILE A 58 12.24 -9.06 5.30
CA ILE A 58 11.12 -9.23 4.38
C ILE A 58 10.65 -7.87 3.85
N MET A 59 10.47 -6.87 4.72
CA MET A 59 10.13 -5.51 4.32
C MET A 59 11.21 -4.91 3.42
N ASP A 60 12.48 -5.08 3.78
CA ASP A 60 13.58 -4.48 3.02
C ASP A 60 13.69 -5.11 1.63
N CYS A 61 13.40 -6.41 1.49
CA CYS A 61 13.26 -7.08 0.19
C CYS A 61 12.15 -6.50 -0.69
N LEU A 62 11.11 -5.87 -0.12
CA LEU A 62 10.01 -5.24 -0.86
C LEU A 62 10.35 -3.81 -1.34
N SER A 63 11.50 -3.27 -0.94
CA SER A 63 11.93 -1.92 -1.33
C SER A 63 12.35 -1.88 -2.81
N PRO A 64 12.12 -0.80 -3.57
CA PRO A 64 12.54 -0.70 -4.98
C PRO A 64 14.05 -0.84 -5.23
N THR A 65 14.86 -0.63 -4.20
CA THR A 65 16.33 -0.82 -4.24
C THR A 65 16.73 -2.29 -4.14
N SER A 66 15.81 -3.17 -3.74
CA SER A 66 16.02 -4.62 -3.68
C SER A 66 15.97 -5.21 -5.11
N PRO A 67 16.87 -6.14 -5.45
CA PRO A 67 16.77 -6.88 -6.71
C PRO A 67 15.69 -7.98 -6.68
N VAL A 68 15.01 -8.19 -5.55
CA VAL A 68 14.01 -9.24 -5.38
C VAL A 68 12.68 -8.81 -6.01
N GLU A 69 12.23 -9.54 -7.03
CA GLU A 69 10.95 -9.28 -7.70
C GLU A 69 9.76 -9.97 -7.01
N ARG A 70 10.00 -11.07 -6.29
CA ARG A 70 8.97 -11.89 -5.65
C ARG A 70 9.39 -12.34 -4.27
N VAL A 71 8.56 -12.02 -3.28
CA VAL A 71 8.73 -12.46 -1.89
C VAL A 71 7.54 -13.34 -1.52
N VAL A 72 7.82 -14.59 -1.13
CA VAL A 72 6.82 -15.54 -0.64
C VAL A 72 7.32 -16.11 0.67
N PHE A 73 6.48 -16.12 1.71
CA PHE A 73 6.84 -16.67 3.01
C PHE A 73 5.63 -17.29 3.68
N MET A 74 5.87 -18.38 4.41
CA MET A 74 4.88 -19.00 5.29
C MET A 74 5.03 -18.42 6.70
N LYS A 75 3.90 -18.16 7.35
CA LYS A 75 3.86 -17.54 8.68
C LYS A 75 2.83 -18.23 9.56
N ALA A 76 3.05 -18.19 10.88
CA ALA A 76 2.00 -18.50 11.85
C ALA A 76 0.99 -17.35 11.94
N ALA A 77 -0.19 -17.63 12.50
CA ALA A 77 -1.19 -16.60 12.73
C ALA A 77 -0.65 -15.47 13.63
N GLN A 78 -1.14 -14.25 13.43
CA GLN A 78 -0.89 -13.07 14.28
C GLN A 78 0.58 -12.59 14.37
N LEU A 79 1.42 -12.89 13.38
CA LEU A 79 2.81 -12.38 13.29
C LEU A 79 2.95 -11.01 12.60
N GLY A 80 1.87 -10.24 12.46
CA GLY A 80 1.94 -8.90 11.86
C GLY A 80 2.20 -8.84 10.35
N ALA A 81 2.05 -9.95 9.61
CA ALA A 81 2.24 -9.99 8.16
C ALA A 81 1.32 -9.03 7.38
N THR A 82 0.05 -8.90 7.78
CA THR A 82 -0.87 -7.92 7.16
C THR A 82 -0.45 -6.48 7.46
N GLU A 83 0.09 -6.20 8.65
CA GLU A 83 0.63 -4.87 8.97
C GLU A 83 1.90 -4.57 8.18
N MET A 84 2.75 -5.58 7.94
CA MET A 84 3.89 -5.49 7.03
C MET A 84 3.46 -5.13 5.60
N GLY A 85 2.41 -5.78 5.07
CA GLY A 85 1.83 -5.42 3.79
C GLY A 85 1.27 -4.00 3.78
N SER A 86 0.65 -3.59 4.88
CA SER A 86 0.17 -2.22 5.07
C SER A 86 1.32 -1.20 5.11
N ASN A 87 2.46 -1.56 5.69
CA ASN A 87 3.67 -0.74 5.67
C ASN A 87 4.21 -0.57 4.26
N TRP A 88 4.23 -1.64 3.47
CA TRP A 88 4.63 -1.59 2.07
C TRP A 88 3.67 -0.73 1.23
N ILE A 89 2.36 -0.85 1.43
CA ILE A 89 1.35 0.02 0.81
C ILE A 89 1.64 1.49 1.11
N GLY A 90 1.85 1.82 2.39
CA GLY A 90 2.17 3.20 2.80
C GLY A 90 3.47 3.71 2.18
N TYR A 91 4.51 2.85 2.14
CA TYR A 91 5.76 3.16 1.46
C TYR A 91 5.55 3.46 -0.02
N VAL A 92 4.77 2.64 -0.73
CA VAL A 92 4.47 2.83 -2.16
C VAL A 92 3.73 4.16 -2.37
N ILE A 93 2.74 4.49 -1.56
CA ILE A 93 2.01 5.76 -1.65
C ILE A 93 2.95 6.97 -1.46
N HIS A 94 3.86 6.91 -0.49
CA HIS A 94 4.69 8.05 -0.11
C HIS A 94 5.98 8.17 -0.95
N HIS A 95 6.74 7.10 -1.12
CA HIS A 95 8.10 7.15 -1.68
C HIS A 95 8.26 6.56 -3.07
N ALA A 96 7.41 5.61 -3.47
CA ALA A 96 7.60 4.90 -4.73
C ALA A 96 6.28 4.73 -5.49
N PRO A 97 5.56 5.84 -5.76
CA PRO A 97 4.20 5.80 -6.28
C PRO A 97 4.13 5.04 -7.60
N GLY A 98 3.06 4.26 -7.73
CA GLY A 98 2.76 3.45 -8.90
C GLY A 98 1.46 2.69 -8.71
N PRO A 99 0.95 2.05 -9.77
CA PRO A 99 -0.24 1.22 -9.66
C PRO A 99 0.05 -0.01 -8.79
N MET A 100 -0.74 -0.21 -7.74
CA MET A 100 -0.63 -1.30 -6.79
C MET A 100 -1.96 -2.03 -6.64
N MET A 101 -1.95 -3.36 -6.61
CA MET A 101 -3.10 -4.17 -6.25
C MET A 101 -2.82 -4.93 -4.95
N ALA A 102 -3.78 -4.86 -4.03
CA ALA A 102 -3.79 -5.64 -2.80
C ALA A 102 -5.00 -6.60 -2.80
N VAL A 103 -4.73 -7.88 -2.58
CA VAL A 103 -5.72 -8.96 -2.69
C VAL A 103 -5.89 -9.62 -1.33
N TRP A 104 -7.15 -9.83 -0.95
CA TRP A 104 -7.55 -10.63 0.21
C TRP A 104 -8.38 -11.83 -0.26
N PRO A 105 -8.63 -12.85 0.59
CA PRO A 105 -9.39 -14.04 0.17
C PRO A 105 -10.77 -13.72 -0.43
N THR A 106 -11.45 -12.70 0.11
CA THR A 106 -12.76 -12.26 -0.41
C THR A 106 -12.87 -10.74 -0.56
N VAL A 107 -13.76 -10.29 -1.45
CA VAL A 107 -14.07 -8.85 -1.62
C VAL A 107 -14.55 -8.22 -0.31
N GLU A 108 -15.32 -8.94 0.51
CA GLU A 108 -15.77 -8.44 1.81
C GLU A 108 -14.62 -8.30 2.82
N MET A 109 -13.64 -9.20 2.79
CA MET A 109 -12.42 -9.06 3.58
C MET A 109 -11.56 -7.89 3.09
N ALA A 110 -11.49 -7.65 1.78
CA ALA A 110 -10.80 -6.47 1.23
C ALA A 110 -11.47 -5.17 1.70
N LYS A 111 -12.81 -5.06 1.63
CA LYS A 111 -13.56 -3.91 2.16
C LYS A 111 -13.34 -3.71 3.65
N ARG A 112 -13.29 -4.79 4.43
CA ARG A 112 -13.03 -4.75 5.87
C ARG A 112 -11.62 -4.26 6.16
N ASN A 113 -10.60 -4.81 5.50
CA ASN A 113 -9.21 -4.39 5.67
C ASN A 113 -8.99 -2.95 5.22
N SER A 114 -9.65 -2.49 4.14
CA SER A 114 -9.60 -1.08 3.78
C SER A 114 -10.07 -0.21 4.94
N LYS A 115 -11.26 -0.46 5.48
CA LYS A 115 -11.83 0.39 6.54
C LYS A 115 -11.11 0.30 7.87
N GLN A 116 -10.59 -0.88 8.21
CA GLN A 116 -10.03 -1.15 9.53
C GLN A 116 -8.51 -0.94 9.61
N ARG A 117 -7.80 -1.02 8.48
CA ARG A 117 -6.33 -0.94 8.45
C ARG A 117 -5.82 0.14 7.49
N ILE A 118 -6.28 0.15 6.24
CA ILE A 118 -5.75 1.08 5.22
C ILE A 118 -6.25 2.51 5.44
N ASP A 119 -7.53 2.73 5.73
CA ASP A 119 -8.07 4.06 6.03
C ASP A 119 -7.38 4.64 7.28
N PRO A 120 -7.28 3.92 8.43
CA PRO A 120 -6.52 4.43 9.57
C PRO A 120 -5.02 4.63 9.30
N LEU A 121 -4.38 3.77 8.50
CA LEU A 121 -3.00 3.97 8.06
C LEU A 121 -2.83 5.34 7.41
N ILE A 122 -3.71 5.67 6.45
CA ILE A 122 -3.67 6.93 5.71
C ILE A 122 -3.99 8.10 6.63
N GLU A 123 -5.08 8.02 7.39
CA GLU A 123 -5.57 9.10 8.24
C GLU A 123 -4.60 9.44 9.39
N GLU A 124 -3.95 8.44 9.96
CA GLU A 124 -3.12 8.63 11.16
C GLU A 124 -1.64 8.84 10.87
N SER A 125 -1.17 8.51 9.66
CA SER A 125 0.20 8.76 9.24
C SER A 125 0.24 10.10 8.48
N PRO A 126 0.79 11.20 9.06
CA PRO A 126 0.73 12.53 8.44
C PRO A 126 1.28 12.57 7.01
N ALA A 127 2.35 11.81 6.76
CA ALA A 127 2.97 11.69 5.45
C ALA A 127 2.05 11.07 4.36
N LEU A 128 0.99 10.37 4.75
CA LEU A 128 0.01 9.79 3.81
C LEU A 128 -1.26 10.64 3.72
N ALA A 129 -1.69 11.21 4.85
CA ALA A 129 -2.90 12.05 4.91
C ALA A 129 -2.84 13.25 3.96
N GLU A 130 -1.64 13.78 3.71
CA GLU A 130 -1.40 14.89 2.77
C GLU A 130 -1.45 14.46 1.29
N LEU A 131 -1.31 13.16 1.00
CA LEU A 131 -1.18 12.62 -0.36
C LEU A 131 -2.49 12.08 -0.94
N ILE A 132 -3.44 11.73 -0.08
CA ILE A 132 -4.72 11.12 -0.48
C ILE A 132 -5.86 12.05 -0.09
N ALA A 133 -6.67 12.43 -1.07
CA ALA A 133 -7.83 13.28 -0.84
C ALA A 133 -8.82 12.59 0.12
N PRO A 134 -9.50 13.34 1.01
CA PRO A 134 -10.51 12.77 1.89
C PRO A 134 -11.63 12.07 1.10
N ALA A 135 -12.06 10.89 1.55
CA ALA A 135 -13.10 10.10 0.86
C ALA A 135 -14.44 10.86 0.65
N ARG A 136 -14.70 11.92 1.43
CA ARG A 136 -15.93 12.73 1.35
C ARG A 136 -15.85 13.90 0.37
N SER A 137 -14.71 14.18 -0.26
CA SER A 137 -14.66 15.21 -1.30
C SER A 137 -15.32 14.68 -2.58
N ARG A 138 -16.08 15.53 -3.27
CA ARG A 138 -16.55 15.22 -4.62
C ARG A 138 -15.30 14.93 -5.48
N ASP A 139 -15.33 13.81 -6.21
CA ASP A 139 -14.27 13.40 -7.15
C ASP A 139 -12.89 13.08 -6.52
N SER A 140 -12.86 12.58 -5.27
CA SER A 140 -11.63 12.32 -4.52
C SER A 140 -10.72 11.21 -5.08
N GLY A 141 -11.21 10.35 -5.98
CA GLY A 141 -10.53 9.10 -6.35
C GLY A 141 -10.32 8.14 -5.16
N ASN A 142 -10.90 8.44 -3.99
CA ASN A 142 -10.74 7.71 -2.74
C ASN A 142 -12.07 7.03 -2.36
N THR A 143 -12.16 5.73 -2.66
CA THR A 143 -13.29 4.86 -2.36
C THR A 143 -12.88 3.74 -1.39
N ILE A 144 -13.81 2.87 -1.01
CA ILE A 144 -13.50 1.72 -0.13
C ILE A 144 -12.50 0.74 -0.77
N LEU A 145 -12.47 0.61 -2.09
CA LEU A 145 -11.61 -0.37 -2.77
C LEU A 145 -10.58 0.26 -3.71
N ALA A 146 -10.51 1.59 -3.75
CA ALA A 146 -9.53 2.31 -4.56
C ALA A 146 -9.05 3.56 -3.83
N LYS A 147 -7.74 3.79 -3.77
CA LYS A 147 -7.13 5.04 -3.28
C LYS A 147 -6.26 5.62 -4.39
N GLU A 148 -6.68 6.71 -4.99
CA GLU A 148 -5.86 7.46 -5.95
C GLU A 148 -4.94 8.45 -5.23
N PHE A 149 -3.72 8.58 -5.75
CA PHE A 149 -2.70 9.50 -5.25
C PHE A 149 -1.79 9.95 -6.40
N ARG A 150 -0.98 10.98 -6.18
CA ARG A 150 -0.08 11.49 -7.22
C ARG A 150 0.88 10.39 -7.69
N GLY A 151 0.79 10.03 -8.96
CA GLY A 151 1.67 9.03 -9.58
C GLY A 151 1.23 7.57 -9.39
N GLY A 152 0.08 7.29 -8.78
CA GLY A 152 -0.36 5.91 -8.60
C GLY A 152 -1.79 5.73 -8.10
N VAL A 153 -2.18 4.47 -7.97
CA VAL A 153 -3.47 4.05 -7.42
C VAL A 153 -3.28 2.76 -6.67
N LEU A 154 -3.92 2.63 -5.51
CA LEU A 154 -4.06 1.37 -4.79
C LEU A 154 -5.46 0.82 -5.07
N VAL A 155 -5.53 -0.33 -5.73
CA VAL A 155 -6.78 -1.10 -5.90
C VAL A 155 -6.80 -2.27 -4.94
N MET A 156 -7.91 -2.48 -4.25
CA MET A 156 -8.12 -3.58 -3.31
C MET A 156 -9.22 -4.49 -3.84
N THR A 157 -8.97 -5.80 -3.87
CA THR A 157 -9.93 -6.78 -4.39
C THR A 157 -9.92 -8.08 -3.60
N GLY A 158 -10.93 -8.92 -3.85
CA GLY A 158 -10.97 -10.30 -3.40
C GLY A 158 -10.40 -11.26 -4.43
N ALA A 159 -9.75 -12.32 -3.97
CA ALA A 159 -9.33 -13.47 -4.78
C ALA A 159 -10.53 -14.20 -5.41
N ASN A 160 -11.72 -14.02 -4.85
CA ASN A 160 -12.98 -14.56 -5.36
C ASN A 160 -13.64 -13.72 -6.47
N SER A 161 -12.96 -12.71 -7.03
CA SER A 161 -13.51 -11.84 -8.09
C SER A 161 -12.59 -11.81 -9.31
N ALA A 162 -12.92 -12.58 -10.35
CA ALA A 162 -12.11 -12.64 -11.57
C ALA A 162 -12.04 -11.27 -12.28
N VAL A 163 -13.14 -10.51 -12.25
CA VAL A 163 -13.20 -9.13 -12.76
C VAL A 163 -12.20 -8.24 -12.02
N GLY A 164 -12.16 -8.32 -10.68
CA GLY A 164 -11.23 -7.53 -9.88
C GLY A 164 -9.76 -7.89 -10.15
N LEU A 165 -9.44 -9.18 -10.23
CA LEU A 165 -8.07 -9.66 -10.48
C LEU A 165 -7.55 -9.30 -11.87
N ARG A 166 -8.42 -9.09 -12.86
CA ARG A 166 -8.04 -8.70 -14.23
C ARG A 166 -8.17 -7.20 -14.52
N SER A 167 -8.60 -6.42 -13.53
CA SER A 167 -9.07 -5.04 -13.72
C SER A 167 -8.05 -4.10 -14.36
N MET A 168 -6.77 -4.18 -13.99
CA MET A 168 -5.72 -3.28 -14.48
C MET A 168 -4.32 -3.88 -14.36
N PRO A 169 -3.35 -3.44 -15.19
CA PRO A 169 -1.93 -3.74 -14.97
C PRO A 169 -1.42 -3.03 -13.73
N VAL A 170 -0.53 -3.67 -12.98
CA VAL A 170 0.01 -3.17 -11.71
C VAL A 170 1.53 -3.33 -11.67
N ARG A 171 2.20 -2.39 -11.01
CA ARG A 171 3.63 -2.47 -10.73
C ARG A 171 3.89 -3.28 -9.45
N TYR A 172 3.01 -3.14 -8.46
CA TYR A 172 3.13 -3.81 -7.17
C TYR A 172 1.91 -4.70 -6.92
N LEU A 173 2.16 -5.94 -6.49
CA LEU A 173 1.10 -6.91 -6.17
C LEU A 173 1.31 -7.43 -4.76
N PHE A 174 0.33 -7.21 -3.88
CA PHE A 174 0.29 -7.74 -2.53
C PHE A 174 -0.84 -8.77 -2.42
N LEU A 175 -0.49 -10.02 -2.09
CA LEU A 175 -1.45 -11.11 -1.87
C LEU A 175 -1.40 -11.51 -0.40
N ASP A 176 -2.46 -11.24 0.35
CA ASP A 176 -2.58 -11.63 1.77
C ASP A 176 -3.43 -12.90 1.91
N GLU A 177 -3.09 -13.76 2.88
CA GLU A 177 -3.80 -15.01 3.19
C GLU A 177 -4.07 -15.90 1.96
N VAL A 178 -3.02 -16.11 1.14
CA VAL A 178 -3.08 -16.87 -0.12
C VAL A 178 -3.57 -18.31 0.03
N ASP A 179 -3.42 -18.90 1.22
CA ASP A 179 -3.93 -20.22 1.57
C ASP A 179 -5.46 -20.28 1.60
N GLY A 180 -6.13 -19.14 1.73
CA GLY A 180 -7.58 -19.01 1.66
C GLY A 180 -8.13 -18.76 0.25
N TYR A 181 -7.30 -18.76 -0.80
CA TYR A 181 -7.74 -18.41 -2.15
C TYR A 181 -8.41 -19.59 -2.86
N PRO A 182 -9.45 -19.34 -3.68
CA PRO A 182 -10.05 -20.39 -4.49
C PRO A 182 -9.06 -20.87 -5.57
N LEU A 183 -9.09 -22.18 -5.83
CA LEU A 183 -8.29 -22.82 -6.90
C LEU A 183 -8.83 -22.51 -8.31
N ASP A 184 -10.09 -22.10 -8.40
CA ASP A 184 -10.72 -21.64 -9.64
C ASP A 184 -11.63 -20.44 -9.32
N VAL A 185 -11.41 -19.34 -10.03
CA VAL A 185 -12.23 -18.13 -9.93
C VAL A 185 -13.12 -18.05 -11.16
N GLU A 186 -14.39 -18.39 -11.00
CA GLU A 186 -15.41 -18.23 -12.06
C GLU A 186 -15.07 -18.97 -13.38
N GLY A 187 -14.34 -20.09 -13.33
CA GLY A 187 -13.94 -20.87 -14.51
C GLY A 187 -12.71 -20.32 -15.25
N GLU A 188 -12.00 -19.37 -14.67
CA GLU A 188 -10.87 -18.69 -15.31
C GLU A 188 -9.49 -19.15 -14.81
N GLY A 189 -9.45 -20.12 -13.90
CA GLY A 189 -8.23 -20.62 -13.29
C GLY A 189 -7.94 -20.02 -11.91
N ASP A 190 -6.73 -20.26 -11.41
CA ASP A 190 -6.38 -19.93 -10.03
C ASP A 190 -6.17 -18.42 -9.82
N ALA A 191 -6.60 -17.93 -8.66
CA ALA A 191 -6.60 -16.51 -8.34
C ALA A 191 -5.20 -15.88 -8.38
N ILE A 192 -4.16 -16.64 -8.00
CA ILE A 192 -2.78 -16.16 -7.92
C ILE A 192 -2.25 -15.90 -9.33
N SER A 193 -2.41 -16.86 -10.25
CA SER A 193 -2.01 -16.72 -11.65
C SER A 193 -2.73 -15.56 -12.34
N LEU A 194 -4.03 -15.37 -12.08
CA LEU A 194 -4.79 -14.26 -12.62
C LEU A 194 -4.23 -12.89 -12.17
N ALA A 195 -3.89 -12.77 -10.88
CA ALA A 195 -3.30 -11.56 -10.32
C ALA A 195 -1.88 -11.31 -10.85
N GLU A 196 -1.03 -12.34 -10.89
CA GLU A 196 0.34 -12.25 -11.40
C GLU A 196 0.40 -11.90 -12.88
N ALA A 197 -0.59 -12.31 -13.68
CA ALA A 197 -0.69 -11.89 -15.07
C ALA A 197 -0.87 -10.37 -15.24
N ARG A 198 -1.16 -9.62 -14.16
CA ARG A 198 -1.25 -8.15 -14.17
C ARG A 198 0.08 -7.44 -13.89
N THR A 199 1.13 -8.16 -13.51
CA THR A 199 2.46 -7.58 -13.23
C THR A 199 3.39 -7.60 -14.46
N ARG A 200 2.85 -7.91 -15.65
CA ARG A 200 3.59 -8.03 -16.91
C ARG A 200 3.35 -6.82 -17.81
#